data_AF-A0A1I5AQJ2-F1
#
_entry.id   AF-A0A1I5AQJ2-F1
#
_cell.length_a   1.000
_cell.length_b   1.000
_cell.length_c   1.000
_cell.angle_alpha   90.00
_cell.angle_beta   90.00
_cell.angle_gamma   90.00
#
_symmetry.space_group_name_H-M   'P 1'
#
loop_
_entity.id
_entity.type
_entity.pdbx_description
1 polymer ?
#
loop_
_entity_poly.entity_id
_entity_poly.type
_entity_poly.pdbx_seq_one_letter_code
_entity_poly.pdbx_strand_id
1 'polypeptide(L)'
;MIEYIVKHGNDIVKVLGSIGTFIGIILSVLKKLYADVSVFRERRAVKYIKYLNEYNAYLDEPSKNYIKYEIASEIMFDVTKIKSDKFRNIFIKLKQDGLSSECIDSLRKLRSFTVLNSGIVQVNIGSFYYVTYWFEKIFSAYFFTLAFTVLVVFLLKVGVLNNTIGSAFDLFLVILSMILFMGMGIYLLVLSPSKYQIKCLNEELLKCNIGDVA
;
A
#
# COMPACT_ATOMS: atom_id res chain seq x y z
N MET A 1 -14.60 -21.59 31.24
CA MET A 1 -14.12 -20.80 30.07
C MET A 1 -14.04 -21.67 28.80
N ILE A 2 -13.35 -22.82 28.84
CA ILE A 2 -13.32 -23.81 27.73
C ILE A 2 -14.73 -24.33 27.39
N GLU A 3 -15.53 -24.64 28.40
CA GLU A 3 -16.90 -25.16 28.24
C GLU A 3 -17.84 -24.15 27.55
N TYR A 4 -17.62 -22.84 27.76
CA TYR A 4 -18.39 -21.77 27.10
C TYR A 4 -18.03 -21.64 25.62
N ILE A 5 -16.75 -21.81 25.28
CA ILE A 5 -16.25 -21.80 23.89
C ILE A 5 -16.71 -23.05 23.12
N VAL A 6 -16.78 -24.21 23.79
CA VAL A 6 -17.30 -25.44 23.18
C VAL A 6 -18.82 -25.35 22.94
N LYS A 7 -19.56 -24.78 23.90
CA LYS A 7 -21.02 -24.66 23.82
C LYS A 7 -21.52 -23.58 22.85
N HIS A 8 -20.82 -22.45 22.75
CA HIS A 8 -21.21 -21.32 21.89
C HIS A 8 -20.31 -21.12 20.66
N GLY A 9 -19.28 -21.94 20.48
CA GLY A 9 -18.34 -21.82 19.36
C GLY A 9 -19.02 -21.93 17.99
N ASN A 10 -20.06 -22.74 17.87
CA ASN A 10 -20.81 -22.90 16.62
C ASN A 10 -21.65 -21.65 16.29
N ASP A 11 -22.21 -20.98 17.31
CA ASP A 11 -22.94 -19.72 17.14
C ASP A 11 -22.00 -18.56 16.82
N ILE A 12 -20.83 -18.52 17.48
CA ILE A 12 -19.78 -17.53 17.20
C ILE A 12 -19.27 -17.67 15.76
N VAL A 13 -19.08 -18.90 15.26
CA VAL A 13 -18.64 -19.15 13.87
C VAL A 13 -19.73 -18.78 12.87
N LYS A 14 -21.02 -19.02 13.16
CA LYS A 14 -22.13 -18.58 12.29
C LYS A 14 -22.26 -17.06 12.25
N VAL A 15 -22.09 -16.39 13.39
CA VAL A 15 -22.09 -14.92 13.46
C VAL A 15 -20.89 -14.34 12.71
N LEU A 16 -19.67 -14.88 12.89
CA LEU A 16 -18.51 -14.46 12.10
C LEU A 16 -18.66 -14.76 10.60
N GLY A 17 -19.23 -15.90 10.24
CA GLY A 17 -19.45 -16.31 8.86
C GLY A 17 -20.46 -15.41 8.14
N SER A 18 -21.55 -15.03 8.81
CA SER A 18 -22.54 -14.09 8.28
C SER A 18 -22.00 -12.66 8.16
N ILE A 19 -21.21 -12.20 9.14
CA ILE A 19 -20.49 -10.91 9.05
C ILE A 19 -19.48 -10.94 7.89
N GLY A 20 -18.74 -12.04 7.73
CA GLY A 20 -17.78 -12.22 6.63
C GLY A 20 -18.43 -12.22 5.25
N THR A 21 -19.58 -12.88 5.10
CA THR A 21 -20.35 -12.84 3.83
C THR A 21 -20.92 -11.47 3.55
N PHE A 22 -21.44 -10.77 4.56
CA PHE A 22 -21.94 -9.41 4.43
C PHE A 22 -20.84 -8.43 4.00
N ILE A 23 -19.66 -8.51 4.64
CA ILE A 23 -18.48 -7.71 4.27
C ILE A 23 -18.00 -8.07 2.85
N GLY A 24 -17.99 -9.36 2.48
CA GLY A 24 -17.59 -9.82 1.15
C GLY A 24 -18.52 -9.32 0.03
N ILE A 25 -19.83 -9.26 0.29
CA ILE A 25 -20.82 -8.69 -0.63
C ILE A 25 -20.60 -7.18 -0.77
N ILE A 26 -20.43 -6.46 0.35
CA ILE A 26 -20.16 -5.01 0.34
C ILE A 26 -18.87 -4.71 -0.42
N LEU A 27 -17.79 -5.45 -0.17
CA LEU A 27 -16.52 -5.30 -0.88
C LEU A 27 -16.64 -5.59 -2.38
N SER A 28 -17.43 -6.60 -2.78
CA SER A 28 -17.66 -6.90 -4.20
C SER A 28 -18.47 -5.80 -4.88
N VAL A 29 -19.50 -5.27 -4.21
CA VAL A 29 -20.30 -4.13 -4.71
C VAL A 29 -19.44 -2.88 -4.81
N LEU A 30 -18.63 -2.57 -3.79
CA LEU A 30 -17.68 -1.45 -3.82
C LEU A 30 -16.65 -1.62 -4.93
N LYS A 31 -16.10 -2.83 -5.14
CA LYS A 31 -15.14 -3.10 -6.22
C LYS A 31 -15.78 -2.93 -7.59
N LYS A 32 -17.04 -3.35 -7.76
CA LYS A 32 -17.80 -3.20 -9.00
C LYS A 32 -18.17 -1.75 -9.27
N LEU A 33 -18.65 -1.02 -8.25
CA LEU A 33 -18.91 0.42 -8.33
C LEU A 33 -17.63 1.22 -8.61
N TYR A 34 -16.51 0.87 -7.96
CA TYR A 34 -15.23 1.50 -8.21
C TYR A 34 -14.73 1.20 -9.63
N ALA A 35 -14.87 -0.05 -10.09
CA ALA A 35 -14.54 -0.43 -11.46
C ALA A 35 -15.40 0.34 -12.47
N ASP A 36 -16.73 0.35 -12.31
CA ASP A 36 -17.64 1.08 -13.20
C ASP A 36 -17.36 2.60 -13.17
N VAL A 37 -17.21 3.22 -12.01
CA VAL A 37 -16.85 4.65 -11.89
C VAL A 37 -15.45 4.92 -12.48
N SER A 38 -14.51 3.99 -12.38
CA SER A 38 -13.16 4.13 -12.95
C SER A 38 -13.10 3.94 -14.47
N VAL A 39 -13.96 3.08 -15.02
CA VAL A 39 -14.07 2.81 -16.47
C VAL A 39 -14.77 3.97 -17.18
N PHE A 40 -15.74 4.62 -16.53
CA PHE A 40 -16.42 5.81 -17.06
C PHE A 40 -15.73 7.14 -16.75
N ARG A 41 -14.68 7.15 -15.91
CA ARG A 41 -13.90 8.37 -15.69
C ARG A 41 -12.91 8.53 -16.84
N GLU A 42 -13.34 9.21 -17.89
CA GLU A 42 -12.41 9.82 -18.85
C GLU A 42 -11.21 10.39 -18.09
N ARG A 43 -10.01 9.96 -18.48
CA ARG A 43 -8.78 10.42 -17.83
C ARG A 43 -8.77 11.95 -17.87
N ARG A 44 -8.46 12.60 -16.74
CA ARG A 44 -8.52 14.08 -16.64
C ARG A 44 -7.73 14.76 -17.75
N ALA A 45 -6.59 14.18 -18.13
CA ALA A 45 -5.79 14.62 -19.28
C ALA A 45 -6.59 14.69 -20.59
N VAL A 46 -7.44 13.69 -20.89
CA VAL A 46 -8.28 13.67 -22.11
C VAL A 46 -9.32 14.79 -22.07
N LYS A 47 -9.94 15.03 -20.91
CA LYS A 47 -10.87 16.15 -20.72
C LYS A 47 -10.20 17.50 -20.94
N TYR A 48 -9.01 17.68 -20.37
CA TYR A 48 -8.24 18.92 -20.53
C TYR A 48 -7.75 19.13 -21.97
N ILE A 49 -7.36 18.07 -22.69
CA ILE A 49 -7.01 18.13 -24.11
C ILE A 49 -8.24 18.56 -24.93
N LYS A 50 -9.40 17.95 -24.67
CA LYS A 50 -10.65 18.32 -25.35
C LYS A 50 -11.04 19.78 -25.08
N TYR A 51 -10.96 20.21 -23.82
CA TYR A 51 -11.26 21.58 -23.42
C TYR A 51 -10.29 22.59 -24.06
N LEU A 52 -8.99 22.29 -24.09
CA LEU A 52 -8.01 23.14 -24.74
C LEU A 52 -8.28 23.26 -26.25
N ASN A 53 -8.67 22.17 -26.92
CA ASN A 53 -8.98 22.17 -28.35
C ASN A 53 -10.26 22.93 -28.67
N GLU A 54 -11.33 22.77 -27.86
CA GLU A 54 -12.63 23.43 -28.09
C GLU A 54 -12.59 24.94 -27.79
N TYR A 55 -11.87 25.34 -26.74
CA TYR A 55 -11.90 26.73 -26.24
C TYR A 55 -10.59 27.50 -26.52
N ASN A 56 -9.68 26.97 -27.34
CA ASN A 56 -8.38 27.60 -27.63
C ASN A 56 -8.51 29.07 -28.07
N ALA A 57 -9.52 29.40 -28.87
CA ALA A 57 -9.75 30.74 -29.38
C ALA A 57 -10.23 31.74 -28.31
N TYR A 58 -10.82 31.23 -27.21
CA TYR A 58 -11.44 32.04 -26.15
C TYR A 58 -10.58 32.11 -24.87
N LEU A 59 -9.59 31.24 -24.75
CA LEU A 59 -8.67 31.23 -23.61
C LEU A 59 -7.54 32.23 -23.82
N ASP A 60 -7.17 32.90 -22.74
CA ASP A 60 -5.94 33.68 -22.64
C ASP A 60 -4.71 32.76 -22.56
N GLU A 61 -3.55 33.27 -22.99
CA GLU A 61 -2.30 32.50 -23.00
C GLU A 61 -1.89 31.93 -21.63
N PRO A 62 -2.04 32.64 -20.49
CA PRO A 62 -1.83 32.08 -19.15
C PRO A 62 -2.70 30.85 -18.88
N SER A 63 -4.00 30.92 -19.17
CA SER A 63 -4.92 29.80 -18.98
C SER A 63 -4.56 28.59 -19.84
N LYS A 64 -4.13 28.82 -21.10
CA LYS A 64 -3.64 27.73 -21.96
C LYS A 64 -2.41 27.06 -21.38
N ASN A 65 -1.46 27.84 -20.89
CA ASN A 65 -0.23 27.31 -20.29
C ASN A 65 -0.51 26.53 -19.02
N TYR A 66 -1.45 26.99 -18.20
CA TYR A 66 -1.91 26.26 -17.02
C TYR A 66 -2.54 24.90 -17.39
N ILE A 67 -3.43 24.87 -18.38
CA ILE A 67 -4.07 23.62 -18.82
C ILE A 67 -3.03 22.65 -19.41
N LYS A 68 -2.08 23.13 -20.22
CA LYS A 68 -0.96 22.32 -20.74
C LYS A 68 -0.13 21.73 -19.60
N TYR A 69 0.15 22.51 -18.56
CA TYR A 69 0.86 22.04 -17.36
C TYR A 69 0.08 20.95 -16.62
N GLU A 70 -1.23 21.13 -16.40
CA GLU A 70 -2.08 20.11 -15.77
C GLU A 70 -2.14 18.81 -16.58
N ILE A 71 -2.22 18.90 -17.91
CA ILE A 71 -2.14 17.73 -18.80
C ILE A 71 -0.80 17.00 -18.61
N ALA A 72 0.31 17.73 -18.65
CA ALA A 72 1.64 17.16 -18.47
C ALA A 72 1.80 16.51 -17.09
N SER A 73 1.29 17.15 -16.03
CA SER A 73 1.34 16.62 -14.67
C SER A 73 0.51 15.34 -14.52
N GLU A 74 -0.69 15.27 -15.09
CA GLU A 74 -1.52 14.05 -15.03
C GLU A 74 -0.87 12.89 -15.80
N ILE A 75 -0.32 13.14 -17.00
CA ILE A 75 0.38 12.12 -17.80
C ILE A 75 1.61 11.61 -17.04
N MET A 76 2.42 12.52 -16.51
CA MET A 76 3.62 12.16 -15.78
C MET A 76 3.27 11.45 -14.45
N PHE A 77 2.11 11.71 -13.85
CA PHE A 77 1.63 11.00 -12.66
C PHE A 77 1.24 9.57 -13.03
N ASP A 78 0.58 9.37 -14.16
CA ASP A 78 0.23 8.03 -14.66
C ASP A 78 1.46 7.14 -14.86
N VAL A 79 2.57 7.72 -15.32
CA VAL A 79 3.85 7.01 -15.54
C VAL A 79 4.61 6.79 -14.23
N THR A 80 4.78 7.84 -13.41
CA THR A 80 5.67 7.77 -12.23
C THR A 80 4.98 7.29 -10.95
N LYS A 81 3.65 7.38 -10.91
CA LYS A 81 2.80 7.23 -9.71
C LYS A 81 3.14 8.22 -8.58
N ILE A 82 3.78 9.35 -8.90
CA ILE A 82 4.20 10.38 -7.94
C ILE A 82 3.44 11.67 -8.21
N LYS A 83 2.65 12.12 -7.22
CA LYS A 83 1.79 13.31 -7.35
C LYS A 83 2.54 14.65 -7.29
N SER A 84 3.66 14.73 -6.56
CA SER A 84 4.41 15.98 -6.44
C SER A 84 5.40 16.13 -7.56
N ASP A 85 5.32 17.25 -8.28
CA ASP A 85 6.23 17.59 -9.39
C ASP A 85 7.67 17.71 -8.95
N LYS A 86 7.92 18.43 -7.85
CA LYS A 86 9.26 18.56 -7.27
C LYS A 86 9.88 17.19 -6.96
N PHE A 87 9.11 16.30 -6.33
CA PHE A 87 9.60 14.97 -6.00
C PHE A 87 9.78 14.09 -7.25
N ARG A 88 8.93 14.27 -8.25
CA ARG A 88 9.00 13.57 -9.55
C ARG A 88 10.27 13.94 -10.30
N ASN A 89 10.63 15.23 -10.34
CA ASN A 89 11.85 15.72 -10.97
C ASN A 89 13.09 15.16 -10.28
N ILE A 90 13.11 15.14 -8.95
CA ILE A 90 14.17 14.49 -8.15
C ILE A 90 14.30 13.02 -8.56
N PHE A 91 13.19 12.29 -8.62
CA PHE A 91 13.19 10.86 -8.95
C PHE A 91 13.65 10.56 -10.38
N ILE A 92 13.26 11.40 -11.34
CA ILE A 92 13.70 11.27 -12.74
C ILE A 92 15.21 11.48 -12.83
N LYS A 93 15.75 12.52 -12.19
CA LYS A 93 17.20 12.78 -12.15
C LYS A 93 17.97 11.64 -11.50
N LEU A 94 17.53 11.16 -10.33
CA LEU A 94 18.16 10.03 -9.64
C LEU A 94 18.16 8.74 -10.50
N LYS A 95 17.09 8.51 -11.27
CA LYS A 95 17.03 7.36 -12.18
C LYS A 95 17.97 7.52 -13.39
N GLN A 96 18.14 8.75 -13.89
CA GLN A 96 19.10 9.06 -14.96
C GLN A 96 20.55 8.87 -14.48
N ASP A 97 20.84 9.20 -13.22
CA ASP A 97 22.15 9.02 -12.58
C ASP A 97 22.48 7.55 -12.26
N GLY A 98 21.60 6.61 -12.61
CA GLY A 98 21.86 5.18 -12.47
C GLY A 98 21.58 4.60 -11.07
N LEU A 99 20.79 5.29 -10.23
CA LEU A 99 20.40 4.76 -8.92
C LEU A 99 19.67 3.41 -9.08
N SER A 100 20.01 2.44 -8.23
CA SER A 100 19.42 1.10 -8.27
C SER A 100 17.90 1.16 -8.05
N SER A 101 17.16 0.26 -8.71
CA SER A 101 15.69 0.19 -8.56
C SER A 101 15.25 -0.05 -7.12
N GLU A 102 16.06 -0.80 -6.34
CA GLU A 102 15.79 -1.08 -4.92
C GLU A 102 15.88 0.18 -4.04
N CYS A 103 16.88 1.04 -4.31
CA CYS A 103 17.02 2.32 -3.62
C CYS A 103 15.93 3.31 -4.03
N ILE A 104 15.54 3.29 -5.30
CA ILE A 104 14.40 4.05 -5.82
C ILE A 104 13.09 3.66 -5.11
N ASP A 105 12.83 2.38 -4.90
CA ASP A 105 11.64 1.91 -4.18
C ASP A 105 11.69 2.22 -2.68
N SER A 106 12.86 2.12 -2.07
CA SER A 106 13.07 2.53 -0.68
C SER A 106 12.85 4.03 -0.48
N LEU A 107 13.34 4.85 -1.41
CA LEU A 107 13.12 6.29 -1.44
C LEU A 107 11.63 6.63 -1.60
N ARG A 108 10.90 5.88 -2.45
CA ARG A 108 9.45 6.06 -2.64
C ARG A 108 8.68 5.83 -1.33
N LYS A 109 9.07 4.82 -0.52
CA LYS A 109 8.50 4.58 0.81
C LYS A 109 8.83 5.71 1.81
N LEU A 110 10.00 6.31 1.66
CA LEU A 110 10.54 7.33 2.57
C LEU A 110 10.28 8.78 2.11
N ARG A 111 9.39 8.99 1.14
CA ARG A 111 9.10 10.30 0.53
C ARG A 111 8.75 11.42 1.54
N SER A 112 8.10 11.09 2.65
CA SER A 112 7.75 12.10 3.67
C SER A 112 8.95 12.57 4.49
N PHE A 113 10.07 11.84 4.42
CA PHE A 113 11.30 12.07 5.19
C PHE A 113 12.48 12.47 4.30
N THR A 114 12.29 12.52 2.98
CA THR A 114 13.31 13.00 2.04
C THR A 114 13.38 14.52 2.03
N VAL A 115 14.58 15.03 2.26
CA VAL A 115 14.94 16.44 2.20
C VAL A 115 15.97 16.62 1.09
N LEU A 116 15.83 17.69 0.31
CA LEU A 116 16.85 18.11 -0.64
C LEU A 116 17.72 19.17 0.06
N ASN A 117 19.00 18.86 0.26
CA ASN A 117 19.96 19.79 0.87
C ASN A 117 21.13 19.99 -0.10
N SER A 118 21.30 21.21 -0.61
CA SER A 118 22.39 21.59 -1.53
C SER A 118 22.56 20.65 -2.73
N GLY A 119 21.46 20.28 -3.40
CA GLY A 119 21.49 19.38 -4.56
C GLY A 119 21.69 17.89 -4.25
N ILE A 120 21.79 17.52 -2.96
CA ILE A 120 21.87 16.13 -2.50
C ILE A 120 20.56 15.75 -1.83
N VAL A 121 19.99 14.61 -2.24
CA VAL A 121 18.81 14.04 -1.59
C VAL A 121 19.25 13.28 -0.36
N GLN A 122 18.71 13.63 0.81
CA GLN A 122 18.98 12.92 2.05
C GLN A 122 17.66 12.53 2.71
N VAL A 123 17.61 11.31 3.25
CA VAL A 123 16.49 10.89 4.09
C VAL A 123 16.85 11.23 5.54
N ASN A 124 16.16 12.23 6.10
CA ASN A 124 16.29 12.59 7.50
C ASN A 124 15.07 12.10 8.29
N ILE A 125 15.31 11.16 9.20
CA ILE A 125 14.26 10.45 9.90
C ILE A 125 14.24 10.88 11.36
N GLY A 126 13.11 11.40 11.81
CA GLY A 126 12.88 11.76 13.20
C GLY A 126 12.61 10.54 14.10
N SER A 127 12.67 10.75 15.42
CA SER A 127 12.40 9.73 16.44
C SER A 127 11.03 9.05 16.29
N PHE A 128 10.01 9.81 15.83
CA PHE A 128 8.65 9.31 15.63
C PHE A 128 8.56 8.16 14.62
N TYR A 129 9.41 8.17 13.58
CA TYR A 129 9.44 7.07 12.61
C TYR A 129 9.89 5.75 13.24
N TYR A 130 10.89 5.81 14.13
CA TYR A 130 11.35 4.61 14.81
C TYR A 130 10.29 4.03 15.73
N VAL A 131 9.50 4.88 16.37
CA VAL A 131 8.35 4.44 17.17
C VAL A 131 7.36 3.69 16.28
N THR A 132 6.95 4.27 15.14
CA THR A 132 6.06 3.62 14.18
C THR A 132 6.63 2.31 13.63
N TYR A 133 7.92 2.29 13.28
CA TYR A 133 8.63 1.09 12.83
C TYR A 133 8.56 -0.04 13.87
N TRP A 134 8.81 0.28 15.15
CA TRP A 134 8.73 -0.69 16.24
C TRP A 134 7.29 -1.21 16.41
N PHE A 135 6.30 -0.32 16.37
CA PHE A 135 4.89 -0.72 16.38
C PHE A 135 4.58 -1.70 15.23
N GLU A 136 5.00 -1.39 13.99
CA GLU A 136 4.79 -2.29 12.85
C GLU A 136 5.41 -3.68 13.09
N LYS A 137 6.61 -3.77 13.68
CA LYS A 137 7.23 -5.08 13.98
C LYS A 137 6.52 -5.83 15.09
N ILE A 138 6.07 -5.15 16.13
CA ILE A 138 5.29 -5.75 17.22
C ILE A 138 3.95 -6.28 16.69
N PHE A 139 3.25 -5.48 15.88
CA PHE A 139 2.00 -5.90 15.25
C PHE A 139 2.20 -7.03 14.24
N SER A 140 3.29 -7.01 13.47
CA SER A 140 3.67 -8.12 12.59
C SER A 140 3.83 -9.42 13.38
N ALA A 141 4.60 -9.40 14.48
CA ALA A 141 4.77 -10.54 15.36
C ALA A 141 3.43 -11.02 15.94
N TYR A 142 2.57 -10.09 16.38
CA TYR A 142 1.23 -10.39 16.87
C TYR A 142 0.38 -11.14 15.83
N PHE A 143 0.38 -10.72 14.56
CA PHE A 143 -0.36 -11.41 13.50
C PHE A 143 0.20 -12.81 13.22
N PHE A 144 1.52 -13.00 13.27
CA PHE A 144 2.12 -14.33 13.16
C PHE A 144 1.75 -15.23 14.33
N THR A 145 1.74 -14.71 15.57
CA THR A 145 1.29 -15.46 16.75
C THR A 145 -0.19 -15.83 16.66
N LEU A 146 -1.03 -14.93 16.14
CA LEU A 146 -2.44 -15.20 15.88
C LEU A 146 -2.62 -16.34 14.87
N ALA A 147 -1.91 -16.28 13.74
CA ALA A 147 -1.92 -17.34 12.73
C ALA A 147 -1.52 -18.69 13.36
N PHE A 148 -0.43 -18.71 14.12
CA PHE A 148 0.03 -19.91 14.81
C PHE A 148 -1.00 -20.43 15.82
N THR A 149 -1.63 -19.54 16.59
CA THR A 149 -2.66 -19.93 17.57
C THR A 149 -3.88 -20.56 16.89
N VAL A 150 -4.33 -19.99 15.77
CA VAL A 150 -5.44 -20.55 14.98
C VAL A 150 -5.09 -21.96 14.48
N LEU A 151 -3.85 -22.15 14.00
CA LEU A 151 -3.37 -23.47 13.57
C LEU A 151 -3.37 -24.49 14.73
N VAL A 152 -2.83 -24.11 15.90
CA VAL A 152 -2.76 -25.01 17.06
C VAL A 152 -4.17 -25.39 17.54
N VAL A 153 -5.09 -24.42 17.65
CA VAL A 153 -6.48 -24.68 18.06
C VAL A 153 -7.18 -25.62 17.07
N PHE A 154 -6.93 -25.44 15.77
CA PHE A 154 -7.48 -26.34 14.75
C PHE A 154 -6.92 -27.76 14.89
N LEU A 155 -5.60 -27.93 14.99
CA LEU A 155 -4.97 -29.25 15.15
C LEU A 155 -5.46 -29.99 16.41
N LEU A 156 -5.65 -29.27 17.51
CA LEU A 156 -6.22 -29.84 18.74
C LEU A 156 -7.68 -30.30 18.56
N LYS A 157 -8.45 -29.62 17.71
CA LYS A 157 -9.83 -30.00 17.40
C LYS A 157 -9.94 -31.15 16.40
N VAL A 158 -9.00 -31.28 15.46
CA VAL A 158 -9.00 -32.35 14.45
C VAL A 158 -9.02 -33.75 15.08
N GLY A 159 -8.37 -33.94 16.25
CA GLY A 159 -8.42 -35.20 17.00
C GLY A 159 -9.81 -35.59 17.51
N VAL A 160 -10.77 -34.65 17.56
CA VAL A 160 -12.15 -34.85 18.04
C VAL A 160 -13.16 -34.90 16.89
N LEU A 161 -12.79 -34.42 15.69
CA LEU A 161 -13.72 -34.06 14.60
C LEU A 161 -13.80 -35.10 13.48
N ASN A 162 -13.59 -36.39 13.80
CA ASN A 162 -13.30 -37.41 12.81
C ASN A 162 -14.48 -37.84 11.91
N ASN A 163 -15.66 -37.20 11.91
CA ASN A 163 -16.83 -37.72 11.17
C ASN A 163 -17.94 -36.72 10.77
N THR A 164 -17.66 -35.44 10.48
CA THR A 164 -18.74 -34.51 10.03
C THR A 164 -18.35 -33.65 8.83
N ILE A 165 -19.31 -33.47 7.91
CA ILE A 165 -19.27 -32.63 6.68
C ILE A 165 -18.80 -31.18 6.96
N GLY A 166 -18.91 -30.69 8.20
CA GLY A 166 -18.35 -29.40 8.62
C GLY A 166 -16.81 -29.30 8.59
N SER A 167 -16.10 -30.42 8.58
CA SER A 167 -14.63 -30.43 8.67
C SER A 167 -13.93 -29.79 7.47
N ALA A 168 -14.50 -29.93 6.27
CA ALA A 168 -13.94 -29.35 5.04
C ALA A 168 -14.11 -27.82 4.99
N PHE A 169 -15.26 -27.31 5.43
CA PHE A 169 -15.52 -25.88 5.50
C PHE A 169 -14.69 -25.21 6.61
N ASP A 170 -14.57 -25.86 7.76
CA ASP A 170 -13.70 -25.40 8.86
C ASP A 170 -12.23 -25.35 8.42
N LEU A 171 -11.77 -26.36 7.68
CA LEU A 171 -10.42 -26.39 7.11
C LEU A 171 -10.21 -25.25 6.10
N PHE A 172 -11.18 -24.99 5.22
CA PHE A 172 -11.13 -23.86 4.29
C PHE A 172 -11.03 -22.52 5.02
N LEU A 173 -11.84 -22.29 6.05
CA LEU A 173 -11.80 -21.06 6.85
C LEU A 173 -10.46 -20.88 7.58
N VAL A 174 -9.90 -21.96 8.12
CA VAL A 174 -8.58 -21.93 8.75
C VAL A 174 -7.50 -21.56 7.75
N ILE A 175 -7.48 -22.18 6.57
CA ILE A 175 -6.52 -21.83 5.51
C ILE A 175 -6.67 -20.36 5.09
N LEU A 176 -7.90 -19.88 4.88
CA LEU A 176 -8.16 -18.49 4.52
C LEU A 176 -7.68 -17.52 5.60
N SER A 177 -7.98 -17.80 6.87
CA SER A 177 -7.53 -16.98 8.00
C SER A 177 -6.01 -16.96 8.15
N MET A 178 -5.35 -18.09 7.93
CA MET A 178 -3.89 -18.22 7.93
C MET A 178 -3.24 -17.36 6.85
N ILE A 179 -3.77 -17.42 5.63
CA ILE A 179 -3.28 -16.60 4.50
C ILE A 179 -3.45 -15.11 4.83
N LEU A 180 -4.60 -14.71 5.40
CA LEU A 180 -4.85 -13.32 5.77
C LEU A 180 -3.89 -12.83 6.87
N PHE A 181 -3.75 -13.58 7.96
CA PHE A 181 -2.88 -13.18 9.07
C PHE A 181 -1.40 -13.20 8.68
N MET A 182 -0.93 -14.22 7.97
CA MET A 182 0.44 -14.24 7.46
C MET A 182 0.68 -13.13 6.44
N GLY A 183 -0.28 -12.87 5.55
CA GLY A 183 -0.20 -11.76 4.58
C GLY A 183 -0.08 -10.41 5.26
N MET A 184 -0.89 -10.13 6.29
CA MET A 184 -0.79 -8.90 7.08
C MET A 184 0.54 -8.83 7.87
N GLY A 185 0.98 -9.95 8.45
CA GLY A 185 2.26 -10.04 9.14
C GLY A 185 3.45 -9.70 8.24
N ILE A 186 3.52 -10.31 7.05
CA ILE A 186 4.55 -10.04 6.04
C ILE A 186 4.47 -8.59 5.55
N TYR A 187 3.26 -8.09 5.28
CA TYR A 187 3.06 -6.72 4.84
C TYR A 187 3.66 -5.72 5.83
N LEU A 188 3.33 -5.83 7.12
CA LEU A 188 3.88 -4.97 8.18
C LEU A 188 5.40 -5.17 8.37
N LEU A 189 5.91 -6.37 8.10
CA LEU A 189 7.33 -6.65 8.17
C LEU A 189 8.12 -5.96 7.06
N VAL A 190 7.53 -5.77 5.88
CA VAL A 190 8.18 -5.17 4.70
C VAL A 190 7.82 -3.69 4.49
N LEU A 191 6.84 -3.18 5.25
CA LEU A 191 6.28 -1.83 5.09
C LEU A 191 7.35 -0.74 5.27
N SER A 192 7.97 -0.68 6.45
CA SER A 192 9.00 0.32 6.75
C SER A 192 10.43 -0.20 6.61
N PRO A 193 11.30 0.49 5.85
CA PRO A 193 12.74 0.22 5.78
C PRO A 193 13.44 0.25 7.14
N SER A 194 14.46 -0.60 7.30
CA SER A 194 15.28 -0.65 8.53
C SER A 194 16.29 0.49 8.61
N LYS A 195 16.79 0.78 9.82
CA LYS A 195 17.85 1.78 10.04
C LYS A 195 19.08 1.55 9.15
N TYR A 196 19.45 0.29 8.93
CA TYR A 196 20.56 -0.08 8.06
C TYR A 196 20.26 0.23 6.59
N GLN A 197 19.06 -0.11 6.11
CA GLN A 197 18.63 0.19 4.74
C GLN A 197 18.60 1.70 4.47
N ILE A 198 18.13 2.49 5.45
CA ILE A 198 18.13 3.96 5.35
C ILE A 198 19.55 4.51 5.28
N LYS A 199 20.49 3.95 6.06
CA LYS A 199 21.89 4.37 6.03
C LYS A 199 22.54 4.05 4.68
N CYS A 200 22.34 2.83 4.19
CA CYS A 200 22.81 2.39 2.87
C CYS A 200 22.23 3.27 1.75
N LEU A 201 20.93 3.57 1.83
CA LEU A 201 20.25 4.48 0.90
C LEU A 201 20.88 5.87 0.91
N ASN A 202 21.12 6.46 2.09
CA ASN A 202 21.77 7.77 2.19
C ASN A 202 23.21 7.75 1.65
N GLU A 203 23.96 6.67 1.86
CA GLU A 203 25.31 6.49 1.30
C GLU A 203 25.30 6.39 -0.23
N GLU A 204 24.29 5.76 -0.82
CA GLU A 204 24.10 5.77 -2.28
C GLU A 204 23.63 7.12 -2.81
N LEU A 205 22.67 7.76 -2.15
CA LEU A 205 22.18 9.08 -2.56
C LEU A 205 23.26 10.17 -2.48
N LEU A 206 24.21 10.06 -1.54
CA LEU A 206 25.36 10.97 -1.44
C LEU A 206 26.26 10.93 -2.67
N LYS A 207 26.26 9.83 -3.43
CA LYS A 207 27.03 9.71 -4.68
C LYS A 207 26.34 10.40 -5.86
N CYS A 208 25.04 10.65 -5.76
CA CYS A 208 24.24 11.29 -6.80
C CYS A 208 24.05 12.78 -6.47
N ASN A 209 24.70 13.66 -7.24
CA ASN A 209 24.46 15.10 -7.15
C ASN A 209 23.46 15.50 -8.24
N ILE A 210 22.23 15.81 -7.84
CA ILE A 210 21.16 16.16 -8.77
C ILE A 210 21.08 17.67 -9.08
N GLY A 211 22.03 18.46 -8.52
CA GLY A 211 22.06 19.92 -8.60
C GLY A 211 20.81 20.58 -8.01
N ASP A 212 20.69 21.90 -8.11
CA ASP A 212 19.46 22.58 -7.71
C ASP A 212 18.31 22.12 -8.60
N VAL A 213 17.26 21.60 -7.95
CA VAL A 213 16.00 21.25 -8.59
C VAL A 213 15.07 22.45 -8.41
N ALA A 214 15.00 23.30 -9.44
CA ALA A 214 14.02 24.37 -9.58
C ALA A 214 12.60 23.81 -9.67
#